data_AF-A0A7S3BFA6-F1
#
_entry.id   AF-A0A7S3BFA6-F1
#
_cell.length_a   1.000
_cell.length_b   1.000
_cell.length_c   1.000
_cell.angle_alpha   90.00
_cell.angle_beta   90.00
_cell.angle_gamma   90.00
#
_symmetry.space_group_name_H-M   'P 1'
#
loop_
_entity.id
_entity.type
_entity.pdbx_description
1 polymer ?
#
loop_
_entity_poly.entity_id
_entity_poly.type
_entity_poly.pdbx_seq_one_letter_code
_entity_poly.pdbx_strand_id
1 'polypeptide(L)'
;WGGDFYFSDVYCDRRLPAELRAHDVLVGECLGGALYEEDFRRLVQAIGWTDPRVIQREPIIVEDPELAALLGEAKFYSVTYRLFKLPEGKLEDQCEDYGQFARYKGTIKGHEAAYSLDDHHRLERNKPFLVCGNTAAMLEDPCWLAKHFEVVGDRSTHFGLFPCDGPAATVTGDGIVPGACC
;
A
#
# COMPACT_ATOMS: atom_id res chain seq x y z
N TRP A 1 -4.60 16.69 -13.00
CA TRP A 1 -3.83 15.48 -12.61
C TRP A 1 -3.83 15.44 -11.09
N GLY A 2 -4.11 14.29 -10.47
CA GLY A 2 -4.45 14.21 -9.04
C GLY A 2 -5.59 13.24 -8.71
N GLY A 3 -5.86 12.30 -9.61
CA GLY A 3 -6.84 11.22 -9.40
C GLY A 3 -6.16 9.94 -8.94
N ASP A 4 -6.98 8.95 -8.64
CA ASP A 4 -6.56 7.64 -8.17
C ASP A 4 -7.29 6.52 -8.92
N PHE A 5 -6.63 5.35 -8.99
CA PHE A 5 -7.21 4.11 -9.46
C PHE A 5 -7.38 3.16 -8.27
N TYR A 6 -8.63 2.81 -7.97
CA TYR A 6 -9.03 2.01 -6.81
C TYR A 6 -9.70 0.73 -7.30
N PHE A 7 -9.14 -0.43 -6.99
CA PHE A 7 -9.61 -1.71 -7.49
C PHE A 7 -9.19 -2.87 -6.59
N SER A 8 -9.88 -4.01 -6.72
CA SER A 8 -9.57 -5.25 -6.01
C SER A 8 -9.27 -6.35 -7.03
N ASP A 9 -8.25 -7.17 -6.75
CA ASP A 9 -7.86 -8.29 -7.60
C ASP A 9 -7.17 -9.40 -6.77
N VAL A 10 -6.91 -10.55 -7.40
CA VAL A 10 -6.27 -11.71 -6.78
C VAL A 10 -4.76 -11.72 -7.08
N TYR A 11 -3.97 -11.87 -6.03
CA TYR A 11 -2.51 -11.92 -6.09
C TYR A 11 -1.96 -13.17 -5.40
N CYS A 12 -0.76 -13.57 -5.79
CA CYS A 12 -0.05 -14.71 -5.24
C CYS A 12 1.25 -14.27 -4.54
N ASP A 13 1.64 -14.99 -3.48
CA ASP A 13 2.91 -14.77 -2.77
C ASP A 13 4.15 -15.18 -3.59
N ARG A 14 3.95 -15.93 -4.68
CA ARG A 14 5.01 -16.44 -5.54
C ARG A 14 4.54 -16.58 -7.00
N ARG A 15 5.49 -16.78 -7.90
CA ARG A 15 5.20 -17.05 -9.31
C ARG A 15 4.70 -18.48 -9.47
N LEU A 16 3.54 -18.64 -10.12
CA LEU A 16 3.03 -19.95 -10.49
C LEU A 16 3.78 -20.53 -11.71
N PRO A 17 4.04 -21.85 -11.74
CA PRO A 17 4.51 -22.55 -12.94
C PRO A 17 3.58 -22.35 -14.14
N ALA A 18 4.14 -22.45 -15.35
CA ALA A 18 3.40 -22.22 -16.59
C ALA A 18 2.23 -23.21 -16.75
N GLU A 19 2.37 -24.46 -16.30
CA GLU A 19 1.29 -25.44 -16.39
C GLU A 19 0.11 -25.04 -15.50
N LEU A 20 0.35 -24.54 -14.28
CA LEU A 20 -0.71 -24.11 -13.36
C LEU A 20 -1.41 -22.84 -13.84
N ARG A 21 -0.67 -21.92 -14.47
CA ARG A 21 -1.25 -20.71 -15.07
C ARG A 21 -2.21 -20.99 -16.23
N ALA A 22 -2.00 -22.11 -16.92
CA ALA A 22 -2.83 -22.53 -18.05
C ALA A 22 -3.89 -23.58 -17.64
N HIS A 23 -3.99 -23.93 -16.36
CA HIS A 23 -4.92 -24.93 -15.88
C HIS A 23 -6.35 -24.38 -15.86
N ASP A 24 -7.24 -24.96 -16.68
CA ASP A 24 -8.60 -24.45 -16.93
C ASP A 24 -9.39 -24.13 -15.65
N VAL A 25 -9.35 -25.04 -14.65
CA VAL A 25 -10.07 -24.82 -13.38
C VAL A 25 -9.47 -23.65 -12.58
N LEU A 26 -8.13 -23.56 -12.48
CA LEU A 26 -7.49 -22.49 -11.72
C LEU A 26 -7.72 -21.14 -12.42
N VAL A 27 -7.74 -21.11 -13.75
CA VAL A 27 -8.09 -19.91 -14.52
C VAL A 27 -9.54 -19.51 -14.29
N GLY A 28 -10.47 -20.49 -14.29
CA GLY A 28 -11.88 -20.26 -13.98
C GLY A 28 -12.12 -19.67 -12.59
N GLU A 29 -11.29 -20.05 -11.62
CA GLU A 29 -11.31 -19.53 -10.24
C GLU A 29 -10.46 -18.24 -10.06
N CYS A 30 -10.00 -17.61 -11.13
CA CYS A 30 -9.11 -16.44 -11.12
C CYS A 30 -7.75 -16.65 -10.41
N LEU A 31 -7.38 -17.88 -10.04
CA LEU A 31 -6.12 -18.23 -9.38
C LEU A 31 -4.97 -18.41 -10.39
N GLY A 32 -5.26 -19.02 -11.54
CA GLY A 32 -4.25 -19.29 -12.57
C GLY A 32 -3.68 -18.02 -13.21
N GLY A 33 -4.46 -16.94 -13.22
CA GLY A 33 -4.04 -15.64 -13.72
C GLY A 33 -3.40 -14.74 -12.66
N ALA A 34 -3.41 -15.13 -11.39
CA ALA A 34 -2.94 -14.28 -10.30
C ALA A 34 -1.46 -13.93 -10.45
N LEU A 35 -1.16 -12.64 -10.44
CA LEU A 35 0.21 -12.18 -10.51
C LEU A 35 0.90 -12.38 -9.16
N TYR A 36 2.20 -12.68 -9.21
CA TYR A 36 3.06 -12.48 -8.05
C TYR A 36 3.02 -10.99 -7.66
N GLU A 37 2.77 -10.70 -6.39
CA GLU A 37 2.55 -9.34 -5.88
C GLU A 37 3.68 -8.36 -6.25
N GLU A 38 4.95 -8.77 -6.16
CA GLU A 38 6.05 -7.89 -6.54
C GLU A 38 6.19 -7.72 -8.06
N ASP A 39 5.73 -8.66 -8.87
CA ASP A 39 5.68 -8.45 -10.33
C ASP A 39 4.59 -7.44 -10.69
N PHE A 40 3.45 -7.47 -10.00
CA PHE A 40 2.45 -6.42 -10.10
C PHE A 40 3.02 -5.06 -9.68
N ARG A 41 3.70 -4.98 -8.52
CA ARG A 41 4.32 -3.74 -8.04
C ARG A 41 5.29 -3.16 -9.07
N ARG A 42 6.17 -3.99 -9.64
CA ARG A 42 7.09 -3.57 -10.71
C ARG A 42 6.36 -3.10 -11.97
N LEU A 43 5.29 -3.81 -12.36
CA LEU A 43 4.49 -3.47 -13.54
C LEU A 43 3.84 -2.09 -13.38
N VAL A 44 3.18 -1.83 -12.25
CA VAL A 44 2.50 -0.55 -12.03
C VAL A 44 3.49 0.61 -11.90
N GLN A 45 4.64 0.38 -11.27
CA GLN A 45 5.73 1.36 -11.23
C GLN A 45 6.28 1.70 -12.62
N ALA A 46 6.48 0.69 -13.47
CA ALA A 46 6.99 0.89 -14.84
C ALA A 46 6.04 1.72 -15.72
N ILE A 47 4.73 1.70 -15.47
CA ILE A 47 3.74 2.54 -16.17
C ILE A 47 3.45 3.86 -15.44
N GLY A 48 4.25 4.19 -14.42
CA GLY A 48 4.24 5.47 -13.73
C GLY A 48 3.27 5.59 -12.55
N TRP A 49 2.90 4.48 -11.91
CA TRP A 49 2.26 4.47 -10.60
C TRP A 49 3.31 4.09 -9.55
N THR A 50 3.99 5.10 -9.01
CA THR A 50 5.22 4.90 -8.22
C THR A 50 4.97 4.21 -6.87
N ASP A 51 3.84 4.53 -6.22
CA ASP A 51 3.55 4.12 -4.85
C ASP A 51 2.14 3.49 -4.74
N PRO A 52 1.99 2.18 -5.05
CA PRO A 52 0.74 1.44 -4.83
C PRO A 52 0.45 1.27 -3.33
N ARG A 53 -0.74 1.71 -2.89
CA ARG A 53 -1.20 1.56 -1.50
C ARG A 53 -2.16 0.38 -1.34
N VAL A 54 -1.95 -0.44 -0.32
CA VAL A 54 -2.87 -1.51 0.08
C VAL A 54 -3.93 -0.93 1.00
N ILE A 55 -5.21 -1.09 0.64
CA ILE A 55 -6.34 -0.64 1.46
C ILE A 55 -6.84 -1.77 2.36
N GLN A 56 -6.91 -2.98 1.81
CA GLN A 56 -7.39 -4.17 2.49
C GLN A 56 -6.78 -5.39 1.84
N ARG A 57 -6.54 -6.42 2.67
CA ARG A 57 -5.97 -7.70 2.26
C ARG A 57 -6.70 -8.82 2.97
N GLU A 58 -7.14 -9.81 2.20
CA GLU A 58 -7.79 -11.02 2.72
C GLU A 58 -7.16 -12.27 2.12
N PRO A 59 -6.81 -13.29 2.93
CA PRO A 59 -6.32 -14.56 2.39
C PRO A 59 -7.44 -15.32 1.69
N ILE A 60 -7.12 -15.94 0.56
CA ILE A 60 -8.02 -16.84 -0.17
C ILE A 60 -7.62 -18.27 0.17
N ILE A 61 -8.57 -19.02 0.75
CA ILE A 61 -8.40 -20.44 1.08
C ILE A 61 -8.89 -21.27 -0.10
N VAL A 62 -8.00 -22.12 -0.64
CA VAL A 62 -8.38 -23.12 -1.65
C VAL A 62 -8.85 -24.37 -0.92
N GLU A 63 -10.16 -24.58 -0.89
CA GLU A 63 -10.78 -25.68 -0.13
C GLU A 63 -10.69 -27.03 -0.84
N ASP A 64 -10.60 -27.04 -2.17
CA ASP A 64 -10.45 -28.26 -2.96
C ASP A 64 -9.06 -28.89 -2.71
N PRO A 65 -8.99 -30.11 -2.14
CA PRO A 65 -7.72 -30.75 -1.81
C PRO A 65 -6.85 -31.07 -3.04
N GLU A 66 -7.46 -31.35 -4.19
CA GLU A 66 -6.72 -31.66 -5.42
C GLU A 66 -6.08 -30.39 -5.98
N LEU A 67 -6.82 -29.28 -6.01
CA LEU A 67 -6.28 -27.98 -6.42
C LEU A 67 -5.23 -27.47 -5.42
N ALA A 68 -5.47 -27.62 -4.12
CA ALA A 68 -4.50 -27.26 -3.09
C ALA A 68 -3.19 -28.06 -3.24
N ALA A 69 -3.29 -29.36 -3.54
CA ALA A 69 -2.12 -30.20 -3.80
C ALA A 69 -1.34 -29.75 -5.06
N LEU A 70 -2.04 -29.33 -6.12
CA LEU A 70 -1.41 -28.79 -7.34
C LEU A 70 -0.69 -27.46 -7.07
N LEU A 71 -1.31 -26.58 -6.27
CA LEU A 71 -0.77 -25.26 -5.91
C LEU A 71 0.37 -25.34 -4.90
N GLY A 72 0.43 -26.43 -4.12
CA GLY A 72 1.44 -26.64 -3.10
C GLY A 72 1.42 -25.52 -2.06
N GLU A 73 2.56 -24.86 -1.88
CA GLU A 73 2.74 -23.80 -0.88
C GLU A 73 2.32 -22.40 -1.36
N ALA A 74 1.77 -22.27 -2.58
CA ALA A 74 1.32 -20.99 -3.11
C ALA A 74 0.14 -20.43 -2.29
N LYS A 75 0.27 -19.17 -1.85
CA LYS A 75 -0.77 -18.48 -1.07
C LYS A 75 -1.38 -17.38 -1.89
N PHE A 76 -2.70 -17.26 -1.82
CA PHE A 76 -3.48 -16.30 -2.59
C PHE A 76 -4.11 -15.27 -1.67
N TYR A 77 -4.25 -14.05 -2.19
CA TYR A 77 -4.82 -12.93 -1.48
C TYR A 77 -5.75 -12.15 -2.39
N SER A 78 -6.92 -11.77 -1.88
CA SER A 78 -7.71 -10.69 -2.43
C SER A 78 -7.15 -9.38 -1.87
N VAL A 79 -6.62 -8.52 -2.73
CA VAL A 79 -6.00 -7.26 -2.33
C VAL A 79 -6.72 -6.11 -3.00
N THR A 80 -7.15 -5.15 -2.20
CA THR A 80 -7.68 -3.88 -2.68
C THR A 80 -6.55 -2.85 -2.71
N TYR A 81 -6.18 -2.42 -3.91
CA TYR A 81 -5.16 -1.42 -4.13
C TYR A 81 -5.77 -0.05 -4.42
N ARG A 82 -4.99 0.97 -4.08
CA ARG A 82 -5.21 2.36 -4.47
C ARG A 82 -3.92 2.94 -5.00
N LEU A 83 -3.95 3.37 -6.26
CA LEU A 83 -2.81 3.92 -6.98
C LEU A 83 -3.07 5.41 -7.21
N PHE A 84 -2.18 6.30 -6.78
CA PHE A 84 -2.33 7.74 -6.99
C PHE A 84 -1.53 8.23 -8.20
N LYS A 85 -2.14 9.04 -9.08
CA LYS A 85 -1.46 9.67 -10.21
C LYS A 85 -1.21 11.14 -9.91
N LEU A 86 -0.01 11.42 -9.43
CA LEU A 86 0.49 12.77 -9.18
C LEU A 86 1.46 13.21 -10.28
N PRO A 87 1.77 14.51 -10.39
CA PRO A 87 2.83 15.00 -11.28
C PRO A 87 4.14 14.24 -11.06
N GLU A 88 4.92 14.10 -12.13
CA GLU A 88 6.21 13.40 -12.09
C GLU A 88 7.13 13.99 -11.01
N GLY A 89 7.86 13.12 -10.31
CA GLY A 89 8.77 13.50 -9.22
C GLY A 89 8.11 13.80 -7.87
N LYS A 90 6.76 13.81 -7.77
CA LYS A 90 6.08 13.95 -6.46
C LYS A 90 6.08 12.68 -5.62
N LEU A 91 6.06 11.51 -6.27
CA LEU A 91 6.13 10.22 -5.60
C LEU A 91 7.48 9.57 -5.89
N GLU A 92 8.09 9.07 -4.83
CA GLU A 92 9.36 8.34 -4.83
C GLU A 92 9.09 6.84 -4.61
N ASP A 93 10.07 5.99 -4.89
CA ASP A 93 9.93 4.53 -4.75
C ASP A 93 9.98 4.05 -3.28
N GLN A 94 10.45 4.90 -2.38
CA GLN A 94 10.53 4.66 -0.94
C GLN A 94 9.84 5.74 -0.10
N CYS A 95 9.56 5.39 1.15
CA CYS A 95 9.06 6.33 2.15
C CYS A 95 10.21 7.26 2.61
N GLU A 96 10.32 8.45 2.04
CA GLU A 96 11.31 9.45 2.46
C GLU A 96 10.77 10.40 3.54
N ASP A 97 11.60 10.77 4.51
CA ASP A 97 11.25 11.67 5.61
C ASP A 97 11.71 13.11 5.32
N TYR A 98 10.74 14.02 5.34
CA TYR A 98 10.94 15.46 5.20
C TYR A 98 10.44 16.24 6.43
N GLY A 99 10.14 15.56 7.54
CA GLY A 99 9.62 16.17 8.76
C GLY A 99 8.18 16.69 8.63
N GLN A 100 7.44 16.20 7.63
CA GLN A 100 6.08 16.65 7.35
C GLN A 100 5.06 15.98 8.29
N PHE A 101 3.98 16.69 8.59
CA PHE A 101 2.80 16.10 9.22
C PHE A 101 1.52 16.53 8.53
N ALA A 102 0.52 15.65 8.58
CA ALA A 102 -0.81 15.91 8.06
C ALA A 102 -1.84 15.98 9.20
N ARG A 103 -2.87 16.80 8.99
CA ARG A 103 -4.04 16.90 9.85
C ARG A 103 -5.31 16.73 9.03
N TYR A 104 -6.12 15.74 9.39
CA TYR A 104 -7.40 15.50 8.75
C TYR A 104 -8.47 16.49 9.26
N LYS A 105 -9.20 17.15 8.35
CA LYS A 105 -10.20 18.17 8.71
C LYS A 105 -11.56 17.58 9.14
N GLY A 106 -11.81 16.30 8.88
CA GLY A 106 -13.11 15.66 9.19
C GLY A 106 -14.22 16.00 8.20
N THR A 107 -13.87 16.34 6.95
CA THR A 107 -14.80 16.89 5.96
C THR A 107 -15.24 15.89 4.89
N ILE A 108 -14.79 14.64 4.96
CA ILE A 108 -15.26 13.56 4.07
C ILE A 108 -16.52 12.95 4.71
N LYS A 109 -17.63 12.96 3.97
CA LYS A 109 -18.93 12.43 4.44
C LYS A 109 -18.80 10.94 4.78
N GLY A 110 -19.31 10.54 5.95
CA GLY A 110 -19.21 9.16 6.47
C GLY A 110 -17.86 8.83 7.12
N HIS A 111 -16.91 9.76 7.08
CA HIS A 111 -15.58 9.63 7.65
C HIS A 111 -15.24 10.85 8.51
N GLU A 112 -16.21 11.45 9.19
CA GLU A 112 -16.03 12.71 9.92
C GLU A 112 -15.03 12.56 11.09
N ALA A 113 -15.00 11.40 11.74
CA ALA A 113 -14.14 11.15 12.89
C ALA A 113 -12.69 10.80 12.51
N ALA A 114 -12.49 10.02 11.43
CA ALA A 114 -11.18 9.60 10.95
C ALA A 114 -11.25 9.15 9.49
N TYR A 115 -10.12 9.21 8.80
CA TYR A 115 -9.96 8.72 7.44
C TYR A 115 -8.78 7.75 7.36
N SER A 116 -9.00 6.58 6.77
CA SER A 116 -7.94 5.63 6.42
C SER A 116 -7.54 5.87 4.97
N LEU A 117 -6.30 6.33 4.76
CA LEU A 117 -5.74 6.48 3.41
C LEU A 117 -5.45 5.10 2.80
N ASP A 118 -4.94 4.20 3.64
CA ASP A 118 -4.54 2.82 3.39
C ASP A 118 -4.56 2.02 4.71
N ASP A 119 -4.00 0.82 4.71
CA ASP A 119 -3.99 -0.10 5.87
C ASP A 119 -3.11 0.34 7.05
N HIS A 120 -2.22 1.32 6.87
CA HIS A 120 -1.29 1.80 7.92
C HIS A 120 -1.45 3.30 8.25
N HIS A 121 -2.16 4.08 7.43
CA HIS A 121 -2.40 5.50 7.63
C HIS A 121 -3.85 5.79 8.00
N ARG A 122 -4.16 5.74 9.30
CA ARG A 122 -5.46 6.17 9.85
C ARG A 122 -5.34 7.51 10.58
N LEU A 123 -5.83 8.58 9.94
CA LEU A 123 -5.75 9.94 10.45
C LEU A 123 -7.05 10.33 11.18
N GLU A 124 -6.95 10.56 12.48
CA GLU A 124 -8.07 11.10 13.28
C GLU A 124 -8.27 12.59 13.02
N ARG A 125 -9.54 13.03 13.06
CA ARG A 125 -9.88 14.45 12.85
C ARG A 125 -9.10 15.34 13.82
N ASN A 126 -8.50 16.40 13.27
CA ASN A 126 -7.74 17.43 13.96
C ASN A 126 -6.47 16.97 14.71
N LYS A 127 -6.14 15.68 14.70
CA LYS A 127 -4.93 15.14 15.32
C LYS A 127 -3.77 15.20 14.30
N PRO A 128 -2.63 15.84 14.63
CA PRO A 128 -1.44 15.78 13.79
C PRO A 128 -0.94 14.33 13.66
N PHE A 129 -0.50 13.97 12.46
CA PHE A 129 0.03 12.64 12.13
C PHE A 129 1.28 12.82 11.27
N LEU A 130 2.44 12.31 11.71
CA LEU A 130 3.67 12.36 10.93
C LEU A 130 3.53 11.51 9.67
N VAL A 131 4.01 12.01 8.54
CA VAL A 131 3.86 11.34 7.24
C VAL A 131 5.16 11.40 6.44
N CYS A 132 5.42 10.36 5.66
CA CYS A 132 6.48 10.41 4.65
C CYS A 132 6.12 11.37 3.51
N GLY A 133 7.10 11.72 2.68
CA GLY A 133 6.93 12.61 1.54
C GLY A 133 5.85 12.13 0.57
N ASN A 134 5.77 10.82 0.28
CA ASN A 134 4.75 10.26 -0.59
C ASN A 134 3.33 10.45 -0.02
N THR A 135 3.14 10.11 1.26
CA THR A 135 1.84 10.29 1.93
C THR A 135 1.46 11.78 1.98
N ALA A 136 2.41 12.68 2.28
CA ALA A 136 2.17 14.12 2.21
C ALA A 136 1.70 14.55 0.80
N ALA A 137 2.38 14.07 -0.25
CA ALA A 137 2.03 14.36 -1.64
C ALA A 137 0.61 13.88 -2.02
N MET A 138 0.17 12.74 -1.47
CA MET A 138 -1.18 12.21 -1.68
C MET A 138 -2.26 13.02 -0.96
N LEU A 139 -1.89 13.83 0.05
CA LEU A 139 -2.79 14.62 0.89
C LEU A 139 -2.71 16.14 0.59
N GLU A 140 -1.90 16.57 -0.38
CA GLU A 140 -1.75 17.97 -0.81
C GLU A 140 -2.12 18.17 -2.29
N ASP A 141 -2.12 19.43 -2.75
CA ASP A 141 -2.39 19.78 -4.15
C ASP A 141 -1.31 19.17 -5.07
N PRO A 142 -1.68 18.57 -6.22
CA PRO A 142 -2.98 18.64 -6.89
C PRO A 142 -3.93 17.46 -6.62
N CYS A 143 -3.67 16.64 -5.59
CA CYS A 143 -4.53 15.51 -5.26
C CYS A 143 -5.92 15.97 -4.81
N TRP A 144 -6.97 15.27 -5.21
CA TRP A 144 -8.34 15.63 -4.83
C TRP A 144 -8.59 15.59 -3.31
N LEU A 145 -7.78 14.82 -2.57
CA LEU A 145 -7.83 14.74 -1.11
C LEU A 145 -7.39 16.04 -0.43
N ALA A 146 -6.62 16.91 -1.12
CA ALA A 146 -6.02 18.11 -0.54
C ALA A 146 -7.00 19.00 0.24
N LYS A 147 -8.22 19.17 -0.27
CA LYS A 147 -9.26 19.98 0.40
C LYS A 147 -9.66 19.46 1.78
N HIS A 148 -9.42 18.19 2.07
CA HIS A 148 -9.78 17.50 3.30
C HIS A 148 -8.64 17.43 4.32
N PHE A 149 -7.43 17.80 3.93
CA PHE A 149 -6.25 17.73 4.79
C PHE A 149 -5.54 19.08 4.87
N GLU A 150 -4.74 19.22 5.90
CA GLU A 150 -3.73 20.26 6.04
C GLU A 150 -2.39 19.56 6.22
N VAL A 151 -1.48 19.81 5.29
CA VAL A 151 -0.10 19.31 5.36
C VAL A 151 0.78 20.47 5.80
N VAL A 152 1.61 20.23 6.81
CA VAL A 152 2.55 21.21 7.37
C VAL A 152 3.98 20.69 7.20
N GLY A 153 4.88 21.62 6.85
CA GLY A 153 6.25 21.32 6.42
C GLY A 153 6.39 21.34 4.91
N ASP A 154 7.61 21.18 4.42
CA ASP A 154 7.96 21.11 3.01
C ASP A 154 9.08 20.09 2.79
N ARG A 155 9.56 19.96 1.55
CA ARG A 155 10.66 19.04 1.20
C ARG A 155 12.03 19.72 1.14
N SER A 156 12.22 20.85 1.81
CA SER A 156 13.50 21.58 1.77
C SER A 156 14.64 20.90 2.53
N THR A 157 14.30 20.05 3.51
CA THR A 157 15.26 19.28 4.30
C THR A 157 14.86 17.81 4.30
N HIS A 158 15.79 16.93 3.94
CA HIS A 158 15.60 15.49 3.96
C HIS A 158 16.26 14.89 5.20
N PHE A 159 15.53 14.03 5.91
CA PHE A 159 15.95 13.40 7.16
C PHE A 159 16.29 11.90 7.01
N GLY A 160 16.23 11.37 5.79
CA GLY A 160 16.45 9.95 5.50
C GLY A 160 15.14 9.18 5.29
N LEU A 161 15.16 7.86 5.50
CA LEU A 161 13.98 7.01 5.35
C LEU A 161 12.99 7.22 6.49
N PHE A 162 11.72 7.40 6.14
CA PHE A 162 10.62 7.46 7.09
C PHE A 162 10.25 6.05 7.57
N PRO A 163 10.06 5.83 8.89
CA PRO A 163 9.74 4.52 9.45
C PRO A 163 8.26 4.15 9.21
N CYS A 164 7.94 3.72 8.00
CA CYS A 164 6.58 3.34 7.59
C CYS A 164 6.04 2.09 8.32
N ASP A 165 6.91 1.21 8.85
CA ASP A 165 6.54 -0.04 9.54
C ASP A 165 6.30 0.10 11.06
N GLY A 166 6.10 1.33 11.56
CA GLY A 166 6.10 1.61 12.99
C GLY A 166 7.52 1.89 13.52
N PRO A 167 7.71 2.10 14.84
CA PRO A 167 9.00 2.55 15.37
C PRO A 167 10.10 1.57 14.96
N ALA A 168 11.13 2.11 14.31
CA ALA A 168 12.30 1.36 13.87
C ALA A 168 12.80 0.45 14.99
N ALA A 169 13.05 -0.82 14.67
CA ALA A 169 13.71 -1.73 15.58
C ALA A 169 14.96 -1.05 16.15
N THR A 170 14.99 -0.82 17.46
CA THR A 170 16.16 -0.31 18.15
C THR A 170 17.29 -1.31 17.96
N VAL A 171 18.33 -0.91 17.24
CA VAL A 171 19.59 -1.64 17.21
C VAL A 171 20.24 -1.45 18.58
N THR A 172 19.99 -2.38 19.50
CA THR A 172 20.90 -2.59 20.63
C THR A 172 22.03 -3.50 20.15
N GLY A 173 23.23 -3.35 20.72
CA GLY A 173 24.46 -4.00 20.26
C GLY A 173 24.46 -5.54 20.25
N ASP A 174 23.34 -6.20 20.57
CA ASP A 174 23.17 -7.66 20.67
C ASP A 174 22.07 -8.23 19.75
N GLY A 175 21.79 -7.58 18.61
CA GLY A 175 20.97 -8.14 17.53
C GLY A 175 19.57 -7.53 17.37
N ILE A 176 18.92 -7.88 16.25
CA ILE A 176 17.61 -7.33 15.84
C ILE A 176 16.51 -8.00 16.68
N VAL A 177 15.81 -7.21 17.50
CA VAL A 177 14.57 -7.63 18.17
C VAL A 177 13.40 -6.98 17.42
N PRO A 178 12.43 -7.75 16.88
CA PRO A 178 11.25 -7.16 16.28
C PRO A 178 10.43 -6.44 17.35
N GLY A 179 10.10 -5.18 17.10
CA GLY A 179 9.21 -4.39 17.96
C GLY A 179 7.81 -4.98 17.93
N ALA A 180 7.38 -5.56 19.04
CA ALA A 180 6.02 -6.03 19.22
C ALA A 180 5.07 -4.84 19.44
N CYS A 181 3.96 -4.83 18.72
CA CYS A 181 2.83 -3.92 18.96
C CYS A 181 2.01 -4.38 20.19
N CYS A 182 1.65 -3.43 21.05
CA CYS A 182 0.60 -3.55 22.06
C CYS A 182 -0.70 -2.93 21.54
#